data_AF-A0A1W6IYT7-F1
#
_entry.id   AF-A0A1W6IYT7-F1
#
_cell.length_a   1.000
_cell.length_b   1.000
_cell.length_c   1.000
_cell.angle_alpha   90.00
_cell.angle_beta   90.00
_cell.angle_gamma   90.00
#
_symmetry.space_group_name_H-M   'P 1'
#
loop_
_entity.id
_entity.type
_entity.pdbx_description
1 polymer ?
#
loop_
_entity_poly.entity_id
_entity_poly.type
_entity_poly.pdbx_seq_one_letter_code
_entity_poly.pdbx_strand_id
1 'polypeptide(L)'
;RFHSRVMFPIQDEHGRIIAFSGRYLPTNDEANDKRQPKYLNSPEGEIFNKREVLFNLHRAKGTMRKNQEVYLFEGFMDVIAAYKSGIPNGLASMGTSLTD
;
A
#
# COMPACT_ATOMS: atom_id res chain seq x y z
N ARG A 1 -15.59 2.47 -9.70
CA ARG A 1 -14.82 1.26 -9.31
C ARG A 1 -14.68 1.15 -7.80
N PHE A 2 -14.22 2.19 -7.11
CA PHE A 2 -14.13 2.20 -5.65
C PHE A 2 -15.40 2.83 -5.06
N HIS A 3 -16.18 2.06 -4.31
CA HIS A 3 -17.35 2.52 -3.56
C HIS A 3 -17.26 1.94 -2.14
N SER A 4 -17.79 2.66 -1.15
CA SER A 4 -17.80 2.25 0.26
C SER A 4 -16.43 1.77 0.77
N ARG A 5 -15.38 2.55 0.44
CA ARG A 5 -13.98 2.19 0.70
C ARG A 5 -13.20 3.38 1.27
N VAL A 6 -12.39 3.09 2.28
CA VAL A 6 -11.31 4.00 2.70
C VAL A 6 -10.18 3.88 1.69
N MET A 7 -9.77 5.02 1.14
CA MET A 7 -8.82 5.08 0.03
C MET A 7 -7.40 5.38 0.50
N PHE A 8 -6.45 4.61 -0.01
CA PHE A 8 -5.02 4.72 0.24
C PHE A 8 -4.31 5.01 -1.09
N PRO A 9 -3.68 6.18 -1.26
CA PRO A 9 -2.88 6.44 -2.44
C PRO A 9 -1.63 5.56 -2.45
N ILE A 10 -1.31 5.02 -3.63
CA ILE A 10 -0.08 4.29 -3.90
C ILE A 10 0.82 5.25 -4.70
N GLN A 11 2.04 5.42 -4.22
CA GLN A 11 3.00 6.35 -4.79
C GLN A 11 4.19 5.59 -5.37
N ASP A 12 4.75 6.10 -6.46
CA ASP A 12 6.02 5.62 -6.98
C ASP A 12 7.19 6.05 -6.08
N GLU A 13 8.42 5.67 -6.45
CA GLU A 13 9.62 6.03 -5.70
C GLU A 13 9.91 7.55 -5.64
N HIS A 14 9.29 8.35 -6.51
CA HIS A 14 9.38 9.80 -6.53
C HIS A 14 8.25 10.47 -5.75
N GLY A 15 7.30 9.71 -5.21
CA GLY A 15 6.15 10.22 -4.47
C GLY A 15 4.98 10.65 -5.35
N ARG A 16 5.00 10.36 -6.66
CA ARG A 16 3.87 10.63 -7.55
C ARG A 16 2.79 9.58 -7.31
N ILE A 17 1.53 9.98 -7.21
CA ILE A 17 0.42 9.03 -7.05
C ILE A 17 0.20 8.32 -8.39
N ILE A 18 0.32 7.00 -8.39
CA ILE A 18 0.20 6.15 -9.59
C ILE A 18 -0.99 5.19 -9.53
N ALA A 19 -1.51 4.93 -8.33
CA ALA A 19 -2.65 4.05 -8.11
C ALA A 19 -3.31 4.31 -6.75
N PHE A 20 -4.38 3.58 -6.48
CA PHE A 20 -5.06 3.53 -5.20
C PHE A 20 -5.35 2.10 -4.77
N SER A 21 -5.31 1.87 -3.46
CA SER A 21 -5.93 0.72 -2.80
C SER A 21 -7.10 1.18 -1.94
N GLY A 22 -8.22 0.48 -1.99
CA GLY A 22 -9.43 0.79 -1.23
C GLY A 22 -9.80 -0.32 -0.27
N ARG A 23 -9.77 -0.07 1.04
CA ARG A 23 -10.26 -1.01 2.06
C ARG A 23 -11.77 -0.92 2.18
N TYR A 24 -12.48 -2.03 1.99
CA TYR A 24 -13.93 -2.06 2.12
C TYR A 24 -14.36 -1.68 3.54
N LEU A 25 -15.27 -0.71 3.63
CA LEU A 25 -15.89 -0.25 4.85
C LEU A 25 -17.40 -0.19 4.60
N PRO A 26 -18.11 -1.32 4.75
CA PRO A 26 -19.53 -1.38 4.47
C PRO A 26 -20.31 -0.45 5.39
N THR A 27 -21.38 0.15 4.86
CA THR A 27 -22.45 0.73 5.66
C THR A 27 -23.36 -0.38 6.20
N ASN A 28 -24.23 -0.08 7.17
CA ASN A 28 -25.14 -1.07 7.76
C ASN A 28 -25.99 -1.82 6.71
N ASP A 29 -26.39 -1.13 5.64
CA ASP A 29 -27.20 -1.70 4.56
C ASP A 29 -26.39 -2.62 3.62
N GLU A 30 -25.07 -2.45 3.58
CA GLU A 30 -24.15 -3.20 2.71
C GLU A 30 -23.34 -4.28 3.45
N ALA A 31 -23.47 -4.36 4.78
CA ALA A 31 -22.65 -5.21 5.66
C ALA A 31 -22.66 -6.70 5.32
N ASN A 32 -23.68 -7.18 4.60
CA ASN A 32 -23.84 -8.56 4.20
C ASN A 32 -23.39 -8.88 2.76
N ASP A 33 -22.89 -7.90 1.98
CA ASP A 33 -22.40 -8.18 0.63
C ASP A 33 -21.00 -8.83 0.66
N LYS A 34 -20.99 -10.15 0.85
CA LYS A 34 -19.78 -10.99 0.85
C LYS A 34 -19.02 -10.98 -0.49
N ARG A 35 -19.54 -10.36 -1.54
CA ARG A 35 -18.87 -10.28 -2.86
C ARG A 35 -17.80 -9.19 -2.91
N GLN A 36 -17.77 -8.28 -1.94
CA GLN A 36 -16.80 -7.18 -1.93
C GLN A 36 -15.46 -7.62 -1.31
N PRO A 37 -14.32 -7.49 -2.02
CA PRO A 37 -13.02 -7.85 -1.46
C PRO A 37 -12.61 -6.87 -0.36
N LYS A 38 -11.94 -7.37 0.69
CA LYS A 38 -11.43 -6.58 1.82
C LYS A 38 -10.55 -5.41 1.35
N TYR A 39 -9.69 -5.65 0.35
CA TYR A 39 -8.92 -4.63 -0.35
C TYR A 39 -9.16 -4.75 -1.86
N LEU A 40 -9.35 -3.61 -2.52
CA LEU A 40 -9.40 -3.51 -3.96
C LEU A 40 -8.26 -2.61 -4.40
N ASN A 41 -7.41 -3.08 -5.30
CA ASN A 41 -6.36 -2.25 -5.91
C ASN A 41 -6.85 -1.67 -7.25
N SER A 42 -6.18 -0.62 -7.70
CA SER A 42 -6.27 -0.15 -9.08
C SER A 42 -5.87 -1.27 -10.05
N PRO A 43 -6.39 -1.29 -11.29
CA PRO A 43 -5.97 -2.29 -12.27
C PRO A 43 -4.50 -2.09 -12.62
N GLU A 44 -3.82 -3.17 -13.02
CA GLU A 44 -2.50 -3.06 -13.66
C GLU A 44 -2.62 -2.22 -14.94
N GLY A 45 -1.56 -1.47 -15.26
CA GLY A 45 -1.45 -0.68 -16.47
C GLY A 45 -0.06 -0.07 -16.62
N GLU A 46 0.12 0.79 -17.62
CA GLU A 46 1.43 1.38 -17.94
C GLU A 46 2.05 2.16 -16.79
N ILE A 47 1.22 2.76 -15.92
CA ILE A 47 1.68 3.59 -14.80
C ILE A 47 1.73 2.84 -13.46
N PHE A 48 1.11 1.66 -13.38
CA PHE A 48 1.02 0.89 -12.13
C PHE A 48 1.15 -0.60 -12.42
N ASN A 49 2.28 -1.15 -11.99
CA ASN A 49 2.51 -2.59 -11.90
C ASN A 49 2.73 -2.95 -10.42
N LYS A 50 1.80 -3.67 -9.80
CA LYS A 50 1.89 -3.96 -8.35
C LYS A 50 3.13 -4.79 -7.97
N ARG A 51 3.71 -5.54 -8.92
CA ARG A 51 4.92 -6.35 -8.69
C ARG A 51 6.18 -5.49 -8.59
N GLU A 52 6.16 -4.32 -9.22
CA GLU A 52 7.30 -3.40 -9.27
C GLU A 52 7.22 -2.28 -8.21
N VAL A 53 6.11 -2.22 -7.47
CA VAL A 53 5.84 -1.14 -6.52
C VAL A 53 6.01 -1.62 -5.08
N LEU A 54 6.93 -0.96 -4.36
CA LEU A 54 7.06 -1.06 -2.92
C LEU A 54 6.39 0.13 -2.25
N PHE A 55 5.38 -0.15 -1.42
CA PHE A 55 4.68 0.88 -0.66
C PHE A 55 5.64 1.59 0.29
N ASN A 56 5.52 2.92 0.38
CA ASN A 56 6.32 3.80 1.23
C ASN A 56 7.80 3.97 0.85
N LEU A 57 8.26 3.41 -0.28
CA LEU A 57 9.67 3.49 -0.71
C LEU A 57 10.18 4.94 -0.83
N HIS A 58 9.38 5.86 -1.39
CA HIS A 58 9.75 7.27 -1.56
C HIS A 58 10.09 7.96 -0.24
N ARG A 59 9.42 7.59 0.85
CA ARG A 59 9.65 8.11 2.21
C ARG A 59 10.74 7.34 2.93
N ALA A 60 10.77 6.01 2.79
CA ALA A 60 11.70 5.15 3.49
C ALA A 60 13.15 5.26 2.96
N LYS A 61 13.33 5.47 1.64
CA LYS A 61 14.64 5.38 0.96
C LYS A 61 15.73 6.28 1.54
N GLY A 62 15.38 7.45 2.06
CA GLY A 62 16.33 8.36 2.69
C GLY A 62 16.88 7.78 4.00
N THR A 63 15.99 7.33 4.89
CA THR A 63 16.37 6.73 6.16
C THR A 63 17.03 5.37 5.99
N MET A 64 16.57 4.56 5.04
CA MET A 64 17.20 3.27 4.69
C MET A 64 18.67 3.45 4.33
N ARG A 65 19.00 4.42 3.48
CA ARG A 65 20.39 4.71 3.12
C ARG A 65 21.21 5.23 4.30
N LYS A 66 20.63 6.08 5.14
CA LYS A 66 21.34 6.63 6.31
C LYS A 66 21.65 5.54 7.35
N ASN A 67 20.71 4.64 7.59
CA ASN A 67 20.80 3.65 8.66
C ASN A 67 21.30 2.28 8.18
N GLN A 68 21.42 2.07 6.86
CA GLN A 68 21.76 0.78 6.25
C GLN A 68 20.81 -0.35 6.67
N GLU A 69 19.53 -0.03 6.83
CA GLU A 69 18.52 -0.94 7.36
C GLU A 69 17.15 -0.68 6.71
N VAL A 70 16.41 -1.75 6.44
CA VAL A 70 15.03 -1.69 5.96
C VAL A 70 14.19 -2.76 6.66
N TYR A 71 12.94 -2.42 6.94
CA TYR A 71 11.95 -3.38 7.42
C TYR A 71 10.96 -3.68 6.30
N LEU A 72 10.88 -4.95 5.91
CA LEU A 72 9.89 -5.43 4.96
C LEU A 72 8.69 -5.99 5.73
N PHE A 73 7.52 -5.39 5.49
CA PHE A 73 6.24 -5.81 6.07
C PHE A 73 5.40 -6.57 5.04
N GLU A 74 4.48 -7.41 5.54
CA GLU A 74 3.52 -8.15 4.72
C GLU A 74 2.54 -7.25 3.96
N GLY A 75 2.10 -6.14 4.59
CA GLY A 75 1.13 -5.25 3.99
C GLY A 75 1.37 -3.77 4.29
N PHE A 76 0.86 -2.92 3.39
CA PHE A 76 0.99 -1.46 3.52
C PHE A 76 0.35 -0.89 4.80
N MET A 77 -0.62 -1.58 5.39
CA MET A 77 -1.21 -1.18 6.68
C MET A 77 -0.23 -1.31 7.84
N ASP A 78 0.57 -2.36 7.84
CA ASP A 78 1.60 -2.57 8.86
C ASP A 78 2.68 -1.49 8.72
N VAL A 79 3.02 -1.11 7.48
CA VAL A 79 3.90 0.03 7.20
C VAL A 79 3.33 1.34 7.75
N ILE A 80 2.03 1.60 7.55
CA ILE A 80 1.37 2.81 8.11
C ILE A 80 1.43 2.79 9.64
N ALA A 81 1.18 1.65 10.27
CA ALA A 81 1.26 1.51 11.72
C ALA A 81 2.69 1.71 12.24
N ALA A 82 3.67 1.06 11.63
CA ALA A 82 5.09 1.18 11.97
C ALA A 82 5.59 2.63 11.82
N TYR A 83 5.23 3.29 10.72
CA TYR A 83 5.56 4.69 10.49
C TYR A 83 5.00 5.60 11.59
N LYS A 84 3.72 5.41 11.97
CA LYS A 84 3.10 6.15 13.08
C LYS A 84 3.77 5.88 14.43
N SER A 85 4.36 4.70 14.60
CA SER A 85 5.12 4.31 15.80
C SER A 85 6.59 4.75 15.77
N GLY A 86 7.01 5.54 14.77
CA GLY A 86 8.37 6.08 14.68
C GLY A 86 9.37 5.17 13.96
N ILE A 87 8.91 4.22 13.14
CA ILE A 87 9.75 3.36 12.29
C ILE A 87 9.63 3.86 10.83
N PRO A 88 10.48 4.80 10.39
CA PRO A 88 10.31 5.47 9.10
C PRO A 88 10.85 4.68 7.89
N ASN A 89 11.66 3.64 8.11
CA ASN A 89 12.30 2.81 7.07
C ASN A 89 11.54 1.49 6.78
N GLY A 90 10.24 1.44 7.10
CA GLY A 90 9.35 0.35 6.73
C GLY A 90 8.79 0.46 5.31
N LEU A 91 8.72 -0.65 4.60
CA LEU A 91 8.07 -0.78 3.29
C LEU A 91 7.37 -2.14 3.13
N ALA A 92 6.51 -2.29 2.12
CA ALA A 92 5.80 -3.55 1.85
C ALA A 92 5.56 -3.73 0.35
N SER A 93 5.49 -4.99 -0.09
CA SER A 93 4.93 -5.31 -1.40
C SER A 93 3.41 -5.10 -1.40
N MET A 94 2.82 -4.91 -2.59
CA MET A 94 1.39 -4.62 -2.73
C MET A 94 0.51 -5.88 -2.78
N GLY A 95 0.72 -6.81 -1.84
CA GLY A 95 -0.02 -8.08 -1.76
C GLY A 95 0.47 -9.12 -2.78
N THR A 96 1.76 -9.12 -3.07
CA THR A 96 2.45 -10.12 -3.91
C THR A 96 3.75 -10.55 -3.25
N SER A 97 4.28 -11.71 -3.63
CA SER A 97 5.67 -12.06 -3.29
C SER A 97 6.63 -10.98 -3.77
N LEU A 98 7.71 -10.77 -3.02
CA LEU A 98 8.83 -9.97 -3.48
C LEU A 98 9.45 -10.68 -4.70
N THR A 99 9.70 -9.92 -5.76
CA THR A 99 10.33 -10.41 -6.98
C THR A 99 11.75 -9.86 -7.08
N ASP A 100 12.61 -10.55 -7.84
CA ASP A 100 13.97 -10.09 -8.19
C ASP A 100 13.97 -8.80 -9.01
#